data_AF-A0A3N5W7S3-F1
#
_entry.id   AF-A0A3N5W7S3-F1
#
_cell.length_a   1.000
_cell.length_b   1.000
_cell.length_c   1.000
_cell.angle_alpha   90.00
_cell.angle_beta   90.00
_cell.angle_gamma   90.00
#
_symmetry.space_group_name_H-M   'P 1'
#
loop_
_entity.id
_entity.type
_entity.pdbx_description
1 polymer ?
#
loop_
_entity_poly.entity_id
_entity_poly.type
_entity_poly.pdbx_seq_one_letter_code
_entity_poly.pdbx_strand_id
1 'polypeptide(L)'
;GFILNRINLAIIAMIPTTGSRYFPSWMEIVVSLGIVSAAALVFFFFVEHFGVYEHLPFRESRDNDLSLPTFDRSTEVWLGPRLIRNTSVHLLFFLIGASFSFALLPQSAVQGALPQTTSVAGPRGLSPMIIDGNRADRVVVFDHDRHIREQGRDESCVKCHHLLKPMDEATSCAECHRDMFLKTSIFNHDAHQRRQGGNKGCEKCHPQSSPKSAKTVKVCTECHTSMMVKGSRVTIQTKGADRLKYAVGYADAMHGLCVPCHTEKAKEYQEKRLAGKPRISPDGSPMTEAEWVSKERLQFCPTCHRELHYTKDPIPTIILPPRERKEGGVPLFLDMRPAPEREGTAAFRQTHLPGRKEP
;
A
#
# COMPACT_ATOMS: atom_id res chain seq x y z
N GLY A 1 29.80 7.02 -2.33
CA GLY A 1 28.94 7.13 -1.14
C GLY A 1 27.52 6.68 -1.41
N PHE A 2 26.72 7.52 -2.10
CA PHE A 2 25.29 7.27 -2.35
C PHE A 2 24.99 5.95 -3.08
N ILE A 3 25.68 5.65 -4.19
CA ILE A 3 25.54 4.37 -4.91
C ILE A 3 25.82 3.19 -3.99
N LEU A 4 26.96 3.20 -3.30
CA LEU A 4 27.36 2.09 -2.42
C LEU A 4 26.35 1.89 -1.29
N ASN A 5 25.83 2.97 -0.69
CA ASN A 5 24.80 2.87 0.34
C ASN A 5 23.48 2.29 -0.22
N ARG A 6 23.08 2.70 -1.42
CA ARG A 6 21.84 2.22 -2.05
C ARG A 6 21.96 0.78 -2.56
N ILE A 7 23.11 0.41 -3.12
CA ILE A 7 23.47 -0.97 -3.46
C ILE A 7 23.47 -1.82 -2.20
N ASN A 8 24.08 -1.34 -1.10
CA ASN A 8 24.15 -2.10 0.15
C ASN A 8 22.74 -2.34 0.72
N LEU A 9 21.88 -1.31 0.72
CA LEU A 9 20.48 -1.44 1.15
C LEU A 9 19.66 -2.35 0.20
N ALA A 10 19.84 -2.24 -1.11
CA ALA A 10 19.13 -3.08 -2.09
C ALA A 10 19.57 -4.56 -1.99
N ILE A 11 20.87 -4.82 -1.87
CA ILE A 11 21.43 -6.17 -1.74
C ILE A 11 20.97 -6.80 -0.43
N ILE A 12 21.12 -6.09 0.70
CA ILE A 12 20.80 -6.64 2.02
C ILE A 12 19.28 -6.79 2.23
N ALA A 13 18.47 -5.84 1.75
CA ALA A 13 17.03 -5.85 2.01
C ALA A 13 16.20 -6.59 0.94
N MET A 14 16.55 -6.50 -0.34
CA MET A 14 15.71 -7.04 -1.42
C MET A 14 16.09 -8.45 -1.85
N ILE A 15 17.39 -8.77 -2.00
CA ILE A 15 17.79 -10.09 -2.54
C ILE A 15 17.22 -11.27 -1.71
N PRO A 16 17.25 -11.24 -0.36
CA PRO A 16 16.68 -12.33 0.44
C PRO A 16 15.15 -12.38 0.39
N THR A 17 14.48 -11.26 0.11
CA THR A 17 13.01 -11.15 0.24
C THR A 17 12.27 -11.32 -1.08
N THR A 18 12.86 -10.91 -2.21
CA THR A 18 12.20 -10.96 -3.52
C THR A 18 12.86 -11.91 -4.51
N GLY A 19 14.09 -12.37 -4.25
CA GLY A 19 14.87 -13.20 -5.17
C GLY A 19 15.21 -12.53 -6.51
N SER A 20 14.94 -11.22 -6.65
CA SER A 20 15.20 -10.47 -7.88
C SER A 20 16.63 -9.95 -7.90
N ARG A 21 17.30 -10.04 -9.05
CA ARG A 21 18.61 -9.42 -9.27
C ARG A 21 18.41 -7.91 -9.40
N TYR A 22 19.02 -7.14 -8.50
CA TYR A 22 19.05 -5.68 -8.62
C TYR A 22 20.07 -5.27 -9.69
N PHE A 23 19.61 -4.51 -10.67
CA PHE A 23 20.47 -3.81 -11.63
C PHE A 23 20.19 -2.32 -11.51
N PRO A 24 21.21 -1.47 -11.28
CA PRO A 24 20.98 -0.04 -11.12
C PRO A 24 20.35 0.50 -12.40
N SER A 25 19.30 1.29 -12.23
CA SER A 25 18.70 2.00 -13.35
C SER A 25 19.71 2.99 -13.93
N TRP A 26 19.62 3.24 -15.24
CA TRP A 26 20.40 4.30 -15.90
C TRP A 26 20.34 5.63 -15.13
N MET A 27 19.17 5.98 -14.59
CA MET A 27 18.97 7.19 -13.80
C MET A 27 19.79 7.21 -12.51
N GLU A 28 19.95 6.06 -11.82
CA GLU A 28 20.79 5.98 -10.63
C GLU A 28 22.25 6.24 -10.95
N ILE A 29 22.72 5.76 -12.10
CA ILE A 29 24.08 5.99 -12.58
C ILE A 29 24.28 7.49 -12.86
N VAL A 30 23.35 8.11 -13.61
CA VAL A 30 23.39 9.55 -13.95
C VAL A 30 23.37 10.44 -12.73
N VAL A 31 22.41 10.23 -11.81
CA VAL A 31 22.28 11.05 -10.60
C VAL A 31 23.56 10.97 -9.77
N SER A 32 24.16 9.79 -9.70
CA SER A 32 25.37 9.60 -8.90
C SER A 32 26.60 10.23 -9.53
N LEU A 33 26.76 10.11 -10.86
CA LEU A 33 27.76 10.87 -11.62
C LEU A 33 27.56 12.37 -11.40
N GLY A 34 26.33 12.85 -11.47
CA GLY A 34 25.98 14.25 -11.22
C GLY A 34 26.40 14.74 -9.84
N ILE A 35 26.13 13.97 -8.78
CA ILE A 35 26.52 14.32 -7.41
C ILE A 35 28.05 14.37 -7.26
N VAL A 36 28.77 13.38 -7.81
CA VAL A 36 30.24 13.33 -7.74
C VAL A 36 30.86 14.50 -8.52
N SER A 37 30.36 14.77 -9.72
CA SER A 37 30.80 15.92 -10.53
C SER A 37 30.52 17.24 -9.83
N ALA A 38 29.35 17.41 -9.20
CA ALA A 38 29.03 18.62 -8.43
C ALA A 38 29.97 18.81 -7.24
N ALA A 39 30.26 17.74 -6.49
CA ALA A 39 31.21 17.79 -5.38
C ALA A 39 32.63 18.14 -5.84
N ALA A 40 33.08 17.60 -6.98
CA ALA A 40 34.37 17.94 -7.58
C ALA A 40 34.44 19.40 -8.02
N LEU A 41 33.38 19.94 -8.62
CA LEU A 41 33.30 21.36 -8.98
C LEU A 41 33.35 22.28 -7.76
N VAL A 42 32.65 21.93 -6.68
CA VAL A 42 32.73 22.66 -5.41
C VAL A 42 34.15 22.61 -4.84
N PHE A 43 34.81 21.45 -4.88
CA PHE A 43 36.20 21.32 -4.46
C PHE A 43 37.14 22.20 -5.30
N PHE A 44 37.02 22.20 -6.62
CA PHE A 44 37.85 23.07 -7.48
C PHE A 44 37.58 24.55 -7.22
N PHE A 45 36.33 24.94 -7.00
CA PHE A 45 35.99 26.30 -6.60
C PHE A 45 36.74 26.70 -5.33
N PHE A 46 36.79 25.83 -4.31
CA PHE A 46 37.55 26.10 -3.08
C PHE A 46 39.06 26.20 -3.35
N VAL A 47 39.62 25.27 -4.11
CA VAL A 47 41.05 25.27 -4.45
C VAL A 47 41.45 26.56 -5.17
N GLU A 48 40.64 27.02 -6.13
CA GLU A 48 40.92 28.20 -6.95
C GLU A 48 40.73 29.52 -6.18
N HIS A 49 39.71 29.62 -5.32
CA HIS A 49 39.35 30.87 -4.66
C HIS A 49 40.00 31.07 -3.29
N PHE A 50 40.36 29.97 -2.60
CA PHE A 50 40.92 30.04 -1.25
C PHE A 50 42.42 29.75 -1.18
N GLY A 51 43.09 29.58 -2.33
CA GLY A 51 44.53 29.39 -2.38
C GLY A 51 45.01 28.14 -1.63
N VAL A 52 44.21 27.06 -1.64
CA VAL A 52 44.50 25.82 -0.87
C VAL A 52 45.85 25.22 -1.27
N TYR A 53 46.22 25.34 -2.54
CA TYR A 53 47.58 25.09 -2.98
C TYR A 53 48.30 26.43 -3.07
N GLU A 54 48.97 26.82 -1.98
CA GLU A 54 49.98 27.86 -2.05
C GLU A 54 50.94 27.48 -3.18
N HIS A 55 51.15 28.41 -4.11
CA HIS A 55 52.21 28.27 -5.08
C HIS A 55 53.51 28.17 -4.29
N LEU A 56 54.01 26.95 -4.07
CA LEU A 56 55.43 26.72 -3.91
C LEU A 56 56.05 27.55 -5.02
N PRO A 57 56.89 28.56 -4.71
CA PRO A 57 57.47 29.40 -5.74
C PRO A 57 58.13 28.43 -6.70
N PHE A 58 57.51 28.26 -7.88
CA PHE A 58 58.13 27.54 -8.96
C PHE A 58 59.42 28.30 -9.14
N ARG A 59 60.53 27.67 -8.73
CA ARG A 59 61.86 28.16 -8.98
C ARG A 59 61.91 28.25 -10.49
N GLU A 60 61.63 29.45 -11.02
CA GLU A 60 61.62 29.73 -12.44
C GLU A 60 62.88 29.08 -12.99
N SER A 61 62.71 28.03 -13.78
CA SER A 61 63.77 27.67 -14.70
C SER A 61 64.01 28.94 -15.45
N ARG A 62 65.25 29.43 -15.36
CA ARG A 62 65.72 30.68 -15.92
C ARG A 62 65.56 30.57 -17.43
N ASP A 63 64.34 30.77 -17.90
CA ASP A 63 63.94 30.62 -19.28
C ASP A 63 64.62 31.76 -20.02
N ASN A 64 65.41 31.35 -21.02
CA ASN A 64 66.15 32.24 -21.87
C ASN A 64 65.19 33.28 -22.46
N ASP A 65 65.57 34.55 -22.35
CA ASP A 65 64.88 35.80 -22.73
C ASP A 65 64.45 35.92 -24.23
N LEU A 66 64.37 34.81 -24.96
CA LEU A 66 64.20 34.76 -26.42
C LEU A 66 63.08 33.83 -26.90
N SER A 67 62.29 33.21 -26.01
CA SER A 67 61.10 32.48 -26.48
C SER A 67 59.99 33.45 -26.88
N LEU A 68 59.57 33.39 -28.14
CA LEU A 68 58.42 34.12 -28.65
C LEU A 68 57.17 33.82 -27.81
N PRO A 69 56.32 34.82 -27.52
CA PRO A 69 55.10 34.60 -26.75
C PRO A 69 54.19 33.62 -27.49
N THR A 70 54.10 32.38 -27.00
CA THR A 70 53.13 31.40 -27.45
C THR A 70 51.77 31.74 -26.85
N PHE A 71 50.86 32.22 -27.69
CA PHE A 71 49.47 32.39 -27.31
C PHE A 71 48.87 31.02 -26.96
N ASP A 72 48.42 30.86 -25.72
CA ASP A 72 47.66 29.69 -25.32
C ASP A 72 46.30 29.73 -26.06
N ARG A 73 46.10 28.78 -26.98
CA ARG A 73 44.87 28.65 -27.78
C ARG A 73 43.60 28.58 -26.93
N SER A 74 43.71 28.14 -25.67
CA SER A 74 42.56 28.11 -24.75
C SER A 74 42.11 29.50 -24.28
N THR A 75 42.98 30.51 -24.43
CA THR A 75 42.74 31.90 -24.02
C THR A 75 42.36 32.83 -25.15
N GLU A 76 42.13 32.31 -26.37
CA GLU A 76 41.83 33.13 -27.55
C GLU A 76 40.82 34.25 -27.23
N VAL A 77 41.30 35.43 -27.59
CA VAL A 77 40.95 36.80 -27.21
C VAL A 77 39.45 37.03 -26.96
N TRP A 78 39.09 37.16 -25.69
CA TRP A 78 37.86 37.84 -25.28
C TRP A 78 38.21 39.05 -24.42
N LEU A 79 37.90 40.25 -24.91
CA LEU A 79 38.20 41.53 -24.26
C LEU A 79 37.16 41.92 -23.19
N GLY A 80 36.26 41.01 -22.81
CA GLY A 80 35.26 41.21 -21.76
C GLY A 80 35.79 40.91 -20.35
N PRO A 81 35.10 41.35 -19.28
CA PRO A 81 35.50 41.08 -17.90
C PRO A 81 35.60 39.56 -17.63
N ARG A 82 36.79 39.08 -17.24
CA ARG A 82 37.14 37.64 -17.10
C ARG A 82 36.12 36.80 -16.31
N LEU A 83 35.46 37.40 -15.32
CA LEU A 83 34.43 36.76 -14.47
C LEU A 83 33.20 36.26 -15.25
N ILE A 84 32.86 36.87 -16.38
CA ILE A 84 31.63 36.57 -17.12
C ILE A 84 31.82 35.42 -18.12
N ARG A 85 33.04 35.18 -18.64
CA ARG A 85 33.29 34.14 -19.67
C ARG A 85 33.12 32.74 -19.11
N ASN A 86 33.85 32.44 -18.04
CA ASN A 86 33.88 31.08 -17.49
C ASN A 86 32.52 30.73 -16.91
N THR A 87 31.87 31.64 -16.18
CA THR A 87 30.54 31.40 -15.62
C THR A 87 29.50 31.15 -16.70
N SER A 88 29.53 31.89 -17.82
CA SER A 88 28.56 31.76 -18.90
C SER A 88 28.69 30.43 -19.66
N VAL A 89 29.91 29.96 -19.93
CA VAL A 89 30.12 28.66 -20.62
C VAL A 89 29.71 27.50 -19.72
N HIS A 90 30.09 27.50 -18.45
CA HIS A 90 29.73 26.42 -17.53
C HIS A 90 28.22 26.41 -17.25
N LEU A 91 27.59 27.58 -17.11
CA LEU A 91 26.14 27.69 -16.96
C LEU A 91 25.40 27.18 -18.20
N LEU A 92 25.89 27.49 -19.41
CA LEU A 92 25.31 26.97 -20.65
C LEU A 92 25.36 25.44 -20.69
N PHE A 93 26.51 24.83 -20.41
CA PHE A 93 26.63 23.37 -20.37
C PHE A 93 25.77 22.74 -19.26
N PHE A 94 25.66 23.39 -18.10
CA PHE A 94 24.77 22.95 -17.03
C PHE A 94 23.30 22.98 -17.48
N LEU A 95 22.85 24.06 -18.10
CA LEU A 95 21.47 24.19 -18.58
C LEU A 95 21.16 23.15 -19.66
N ILE A 96 22.06 22.96 -20.63
CA ILE A 96 21.92 21.92 -21.66
C ILE A 96 21.86 20.52 -21.01
N GLY A 97 22.76 20.23 -20.08
CA GLY A 97 22.80 18.95 -19.37
C GLY A 97 21.55 18.70 -18.52
N ALA A 98 21.06 19.72 -17.82
CA ALA A 98 19.84 19.66 -17.02
C ALA A 98 18.61 19.45 -17.93
N SER A 99 18.45 20.26 -18.98
CA SER A 99 17.35 20.13 -19.93
C SER A 99 17.34 18.76 -20.59
N PHE A 100 18.50 18.24 -21.02
CA PHE A 100 18.62 16.91 -21.60
C PHE A 100 18.29 15.80 -20.58
N SER A 101 18.73 15.95 -19.33
CA SER A 101 18.39 15.02 -18.24
C SER A 101 16.88 14.98 -17.99
N PHE A 102 16.22 16.14 -17.96
CA PHE A 102 14.76 16.21 -17.82
C PHE A 102 14.02 15.66 -19.04
N ALA A 103 14.54 15.86 -20.26
CA ALA A 103 13.95 15.32 -21.48
C ALA A 103 14.03 13.79 -21.56
N LEU A 104 15.08 13.19 -20.98
CA LEU A 104 15.27 11.74 -20.94
C LEU A 104 14.69 11.06 -19.69
N LEU A 105 14.13 11.83 -18.74
CA LEU A 105 13.45 11.24 -17.60
C LEU A 105 12.24 10.45 -18.10
N PRO A 106 12.10 9.17 -17.73
CA PRO A 106 10.89 8.43 -18.07
C PRO A 106 9.70 9.13 -17.43
N GLN A 107 8.59 9.20 -18.14
CA GLN A 107 7.39 9.90 -17.68
C GLN A 107 6.91 9.40 -16.30
N SER A 108 7.17 8.13 -15.96
CA SER A 108 6.92 7.54 -14.64
C SER A 108 7.79 8.09 -13.51
N ALA A 109 8.98 8.63 -13.78
CA ALA A 109 9.80 9.29 -12.78
C ALA A 109 9.26 10.69 -12.45
N VAL A 110 8.65 11.38 -13.43
CA VAL A 110 8.08 12.72 -13.25
C VAL A 110 6.66 12.65 -12.67
N GLN A 111 5.83 11.73 -13.17
CA GLN A 111 4.42 11.61 -12.79
C GLN A 111 4.20 10.63 -11.63
N GLY A 112 5.27 10.00 -11.14
CA GLY A 112 5.20 8.88 -10.22
C GLY A 112 4.84 7.57 -10.94
N ALA A 113 5.13 6.44 -10.29
CA ALA A 113 4.69 5.15 -10.80
C ALA A 113 3.15 5.13 -10.80
N LEU A 114 2.54 5.11 -11.99
CA LEU A 114 1.11 4.93 -12.11
C LEU A 114 0.75 3.59 -11.44
N PRO A 115 -0.21 3.58 -10.49
CA PRO A 115 -0.61 2.36 -9.82
C PRO A 115 -1.07 1.35 -10.86
N GLN A 116 -0.44 0.18 -10.87
CA GLN A 116 -0.83 -0.92 -11.74
C GLN A 116 -2.04 -1.63 -11.13
N THR A 117 -2.93 -2.09 -12.01
CA THR A 117 -4.08 -2.90 -11.59
C THR A 117 -3.58 -4.15 -10.87
N THR A 118 -3.98 -4.32 -9.62
CA THR A 118 -3.57 -5.41 -8.75
C THR A 118 -4.83 -6.06 -8.20
N SER A 119 -5.24 -7.19 -8.77
CA SER A 119 -6.47 -7.86 -8.35
C SER A 119 -6.41 -8.28 -6.89
N VAL A 120 -7.54 -8.17 -6.21
CA VAL A 120 -7.67 -8.57 -4.80
C VAL A 120 -8.40 -9.90 -4.70
N ALA A 121 -7.87 -10.78 -3.87
CA ALA A 121 -8.49 -12.02 -3.49
C ALA A 121 -9.08 -11.94 -2.07
N GLY A 122 -10.16 -12.69 -1.85
CA GLY A 122 -10.80 -12.79 -0.53
C GLY A 122 -9.89 -13.40 0.55
N PRO A 123 -10.26 -13.20 1.83
CA PRO A 123 -9.59 -13.84 2.96
C PRO A 123 -9.64 -15.37 2.86
N ARG A 124 -8.67 -16.03 3.49
CA ARG A 124 -8.62 -17.49 3.62
C ARG A 124 -8.88 -17.90 5.08
N GLY A 125 -9.59 -19.01 5.28
CA GLY A 125 -9.96 -19.49 6.62
C GLY A 125 -11.27 -18.88 7.14
N LEU A 126 -11.75 -19.37 8.29
CA LEU A 126 -13.01 -18.94 8.91
C LEU A 126 -12.74 -17.94 10.05
N SER A 127 -11.99 -18.37 11.07
CA SER A 127 -11.57 -17.52 12.19
C SER A 127 -10.44 -18.25 12.95
N PRO A 128 -9.22 -17.69 13.03
CA PRO A 128 -8.81 -16.44 12.39
C PRO A 128 -8.75 -16.55 10.86
N MET A 129 -9.08 -15.44 10.19
CA MET A 129 -8.94 -15.28 8.74
C MET A 129 -7.55 -14.76 8.40
N ILE A 130 -6.99 -15.22 7.29
CA ILE A 130 -5.75 -14.72 6.70
C ILE A 130 -6.12 -13.81 5.53
N ILE A 131 -5.87 -12.51 5.73
CA ILE A 131 -6.09 -11.47 4.72
C ILE A 131 -4.78 -11.24 3.98
N ASP A 132 -4.78 -11.56 2.69
CA ASP A 132 -3.64 -11.45 1.79
C ASP A 132 -4.19 -11.08 0.42
N GLY A 133 -4.57 -9.80 0.30
CA GLY A 133 -5.39 -9.29 -0.79
C GLY A 133 -4.72 -9.49 -2.14
N ASN A 134 -3.45 -9.09 -2.28
CA ASN A 134 -2.71 -9.16 -3.54
C ASN A 134 -1.86 -10.43 -3.71
N ARG A 135 -1.96 -11.41 -2.78
CA ARG A 135 -1.17 -12.66 -2.82
C ARG A 135 0.34 -12.43 -2.88
N ALA A 136 0.83 -11.40 -2.20
CA ALA A 136 2.24 -11.02 -2.15
C ALA A 136 2.93 -11.50 -0.86
N ASP A 137 2.37 -12.52 -0.20
CA ASP A 137 2.84 -13.12 1.06
C ASP A 137 2.99 -12.12 2.22
N ARG A 138 2.27 -11.00 2.14
CA ARG A 138 2.11 -10.03 3.23
C ARG A 138 0.73 -10.19 3.83
N VAL A 139 0.67 -10.91 4.94
CA VAL A 139 -0.59 -11.36 5.51
C VAL A 139 -0.98 -10.56 6.74
N VAL A 140 -2.28 -10.32 6.90
CA VAL A 140 -2.89 -9.86 8.15
C VAL A 140 -3.74 -10.99 8.71
N VAL A 141 -3.43 -11.42 9.92
CA VAL A 141 -4.28 -12.36 10.66
C VAL A 141 -5.39 -11.57 11.34
N PHE A 142 -6.63 -11.88 11.00
CA PHE A 142 -7.82 -11.21 11.50
C PHE A 142 -8.74 -12.22 12.20
N ASP A 143 -8.78 -12.15 13.53
CA ASP A 143 -9.67 -12.95 14.38
C ASP A 143 -11.07 -12.32 14.37
N HIS A 144 -11.93 -12.80 13.46
CA HIS A 144 -13.27 -12.26 13.27
C HIS A 144 -14.16 -12.49 14.48
N ASP A 145 -14.11 -13.69 15.09
CA ASP A 145 -14.96 -14.01 16.23
C ASP A 145 -14.60 -13.16 17.45
N ARG A 146 -13.31 -12.86 17.63
CA ARG A 146 -12.89 -11.94 18.68
C ARG A 146 -13.45 -10.54 18.45
N HIS A 147 -13.39 -10.02 17.23
CA HIS A 147 -14.00 -8.72 16.91
C HIS A 147 -15.50 -8.73 17.19
N ILE A 148 -16.21 -9.81 16.81
CA ILE A 148 -17.65 -9.94 17.13
C ILE A 148 -17.86 -9.88 18.65
N ARG A 149 -17.14 -10.70 19.42
CA ARG A 149 -17.30 -10.75 20.89
C ARG A 149 -16.98 -9.42 21.58
N GLU A 150 -15.88 -8.77 21.21
CA GLU A 150 -15.41 -7.54 21.86
C GLU A 150 -16.18 -6.29 21.42
N GLN A 151 -16.88 -6.35 20.29
CA GLN A 151 -17.60 -5.21 19.72
C GLN A 151 -19.12 -5.27 19.88
N GLY A 152 -19.64 -6.08 20.81
CA GLY A 152 -21.08 -6.12 21.11
C GLY A 152 -21.87 -7.16 20.32
N ARG A 153 -21.22 -8.24 19.88
CA ARG A 153 -21.83 -9.38 19.19
C ARG A 153 -22.60 -8.95 17.94
N ASP A 154 -23.92 -9.01 17.93
CA ASP A 154 -24.74 -8.75 16.74
C ASP A 154 -24.60 -7.29 16.27
N GLU A 155 -24.33 -6.35 17.18
CA GLU A 155 -24.10 -4.95 16.86
C GLU A 155 -22.70 -4.69 16.25
N SER A 156 -21.81 -5.68 16.26
CA SER A 156 -20.46 -5.53 15.72
C SER A 156 -20.45 -5.49 14.19
N CYS A 157 -21.37 -6.19 13.53
CA CYS A 157 -21.36 -6.37 12.08
C CYS A 157 -21.43 -5.04 11.34
N VAL A 158 -22.26 -4.12 11.83
CA VAL A 158 -22.46 -2.80 11.22
C VAL A 158 -21.22 -1.91 11.32
N LYS A 159 -20.32 -2.18 12.28
CA LYS A 159 -19.08 -1.39 12.46
C LYS A 159 -18.12 -1.57 11.29
N CYS A 160 -18.24 -2.66 10.54
CA CYS A 160 -17.36 -2.97 9.40
C CYS A 160 -18.12 -3.11 8.08
N HIS A 161 -19.20 -3.89 8.05
CA HIS A 161 -19.98 -4.10 6.84
C HIS A 161 -20.92 -2.92 6.62
N HIS A 162 -20.62 -2.11 5.61
CA HIS A 162 -21.43 -0.94 5.25
C HIS A 162 -22.30 -1.18 4.01
N LEU A 163 -21.90 -2.14 3.18
CA LEU A 163 -22.60 -2.53 1.97
C LEU A 163 -22.59 -4.05 1.85
N LEU A 164 -23.76 -4.65 1.68
CA LEU A 164 -23.95 -6.08 1.53
C LEU A 164 -24.48 -6.37 0.13
N LYS A 165 -24.07 -7.49 -0.47
CA LYS A 165 -24.77 -8.00 -1.65
C LYS A 165 -26.19 -8.44 -1.24
N PRO A 166 -27.15 -8.45 -2.18
CA PRO A 166 -28.48 -8.95 -1.90
C PRO A 166 -28.41 -10.37 -1.32
N MET A 167 -29.12 -10.59 -0.21
CA MET A 167 -29.20 -11.85 0.54
C MET A 167 -27.93 -12.27 1.31
N ASP A 168 -26.86 -11.48 1.29
CA ASP A 168 -25.69 -11.72 2.14
C ASP A 168 -25.88 -11.04 3.51
N GLU A 169 -25.39 -11.69 4.57
CA GLU A 169 -25.30 -11.10 5.91
C GLU A 169 -23.93 -10.41 6.16
N ALA A 170 -22.88 -10.88 5.48
CA ALA A 170 -21.51 -10.38 5.63
C ALA A 170 -20.71 -10.55 4.32
N THR A 171 -20.95 -9.67 3.34
CA THR A 171 -20.17 -9.68 2.10
C THR A 171 -18.71 -9.30 2.36
N SER A 172 -17.78 -10.08 1.81
CA SER A 172 -16.34 -9.80 1.90
C SER A 172 -15.96 -8.50 1.20
N CYS A 173 -15.04 -7.73 1.79
CA CYS A 173 -14.55 -6.47 1.22
C CYS A 173 -14.01 -6.65 -0.21
N ALA A 174 -13.36 -7.78 -0.49
CA ALA A 174 -12.72 -8.07 -1.78
C ALA A 174 -13.74 -8.20 -2.94
N GLU A 175 -15.01 -8.44 -2.65
CA GLU A 175 -16.06 -8.54 -3.66
C GLU A 175 -16.37 -7.20 -4.33
N CYS A 176 -16.21 -6.11 -3.59
CA CYS A 176 -16.47 -4.75 -4.07
C CYS A 176 -15.16 -3.98 -4.34
N HIS A 177 -14.18 -4.14 -3.45
CA HIS A 177 -12.86 -3.53 -3.51
C HIS A 177 -11.89 -4.48 -4.23
N ARG A 178 -12.06 -4.59 -5.54
CA ARG A 178 -11.45 -5.67 -6.36
C ARG A 178 -10.01 -5.37 -6.78
N ASP A 179 -9.52 -4.16 -6.55
CA ASP A 179 -8.15 -3.74 -6.83
C ASP A 179 -7.48 -3.24 -5.56
N MET A 180 -6.19 -3.53 -5.40
CA MET A 180 -5.45 -3.22 -4.19
C MET A 180 -5.36 -1.71 -3.95
N PHE A 181 -5.18 -0.93 -5.00
CA PHE A 181 -4.85 0.50 -4.92
C PHE A 181 -5.78 1.39 -5.75
N LEU A 182 -6.33 0.87 -6.84
CA LEU A 182 -7.18 1.62 -7.75
C LEU A 182 -8.65 1.56 -7.36
N LYS A 183 -9.40 2.58 -7.79
CA LYS A 183 -10.86 2.55 -7.69
C LYS A 183 -11.42 1.46 -8.61
N THR A 184 -12.36 0.67 -8.12
CA THR A 184 -13.04 -0.36 -8.90
C THR A 184 -14.52 -0.09 -9.01
N SER A 185 -15.10 -0.29 -10.19
CA SER A 185 -16.56 -0.23 -10.28
C SER A 185 -17.19 -1.37 -9.49
N ILE A 186 -18.17 -1.07 -8.63
CA ILE A 186 -18.92 -2.10 -7.88
C ILE A 186 -20.11 -2.64 -8.67
N PHE A 187 -20.43 -2.01 -9.80
CA PHE A 187 -21.56 -2.38 -10.64
C PHE A 187 -21.08 -3.00 -11.95
N ASN A 188 -21.48 -4.25 -12.19
CA ASN A 188 -21.27 -4.91 -13.48
C ASN A 188 -22.58 -4.86 -14.28
N HIS A 189 -22.67 -3.90 -15.20
CA HIS A 189 -23.87 -3.66 -16.01
C HIS A 189 -24.28 -4.92 -16.78
N ASP A 190 -23.35 -5.59 -17.46
CA ASP A 190 -23.68 -6.74 -18.30
C ASP A 190 -24.17 -7.95 -17.49
N ALA A 191 -23.58 -8.17 -16.32
CA ALA A 191 -24.05 -9.21 -15.40
C ALA A 191 -25.45 -8.87 -14.85
N HIS A 192 -25.69 -7.60 -14.50
CA HIS A 192 -26.98 -7.16 -13.98
C HIS A 192 -28.07 -7.21 -15.06
N GLN A 193 -27.78 -6.74 -16.27
CA GLN A 193 -28.66 -6.78 -17.43
C GLN A 193 -29.06 -8.22 -17.77
N ARG A 194 -28.10 -9.17 -17.80
CA ARG A 194 -28.40 -10.58 -18.06
C ARG A 194 -29.37 -11.15 -17.03
N ARG A 195 -29.18 -10.86 -15.74
CA ARG A 195 -30.09 -11.27 -14.67
C ARG A 195 -31.48 -10.64 -14.77
N GLN A 196 -31.60 -9.49 -15.42
CA GLN A 196 -32.88 -8.79 -15.64
C GLN A 196 -33.60 -9.17 -16.93
N GLY A 197 -33.15 -10.21 -17.65
CA GLY A 197 -33.75 -10.66 -18.90
C GLY A 197 -33.14 -10.01 -20.15
N GLY A 198 -31.88 -9.57 -20.08
CA GLY A 198 -31.16 -8.99 -21.21
C GLY A 198 -31.69 -7.61 -21.60
N ASN A 199 -31.77 -7.34 -22.92
CA ASN A 199 -32.24 -6.05 -23.44
C ASN A 199 -33.69 -5.70 -23.03
N LYS A 200 -34.52 -6.70 -22.73
CA LYS A 200 -35.90 -6.47 -22.24
C LYS A 200 -35.94 -5.81 -20.86
N GLY A 201 -34.87 -5.95 -20.07
CA GLY A 201 -34.75 -5.36 -18.74
C GLY A 201 -34.30 -3.90 -18.74
N CYS A 202 -33.93 -3.30 -19.88
CA CYS A 202 -33.37 -1.94 -19.93
C CYS A 202 -34.28 -0.91 -19.27
N GLU A 203 -35.59 -0.98 -19.54
CA GLU A 203 -36.59 -0.01 -19.09
C GLU A 203 -36.85 -0.09 -17.58
N LYS A 204 -36.48 -1.21 -16.96
CA LYS A 204 -36.57 -1.35 -15.50
C LYS A 204 -35.63 -0.39 -14.80
N CYS A 205 -34.48 -0.08 -15.41
CA CYS A 205 -33.42 0.75 -14.82
C CYS A 205 -33.29 2.12 -15.48
N HIS A 206 -33.54 2.21 -16.79
CA HIS A 206 -33.41 3.44 -17.57
C HIS A 206 -34.78 3.94 -18.04
N PRO A 207 -35.16 5.20 -17.76
CA PRO A 207 -36.40 5.75 -18.26
C PRO A 207 -36.37 5.86 -19.80
N GLN A 208 -37.47 5.51 -20.47
CA GLN A 208 -37.58 5.52 -21.94
C GLN A 208 -37.29 6.88 -22.57
N SER A 209 -37.65 7.97 -21.86
CA SER A 209 -37.56 9.34 -22.35
C SER A 209 -36.20 10.02 -22.11
N SER A 210 -35.20 9.32 -21.57
CA SER A 210 -33.90 9.91 -21.23
C SER A 210 -32.73 9.13 -21.82
N PRO A 211 -31.61 9.79 -22.16
CA PRO A 211 -30.38 9.09 -22.55
C PRO A 211 -29.97 8.08 -21.48
N LYS A 212 -29.63 6.85 -21.87
CA LYS A 212 -29.16 5.80 -20.95
C LYS A 212 -27.80 6.20 -20.39
N SER A 213 -27.77 6.65 -19.15
CA SER A 213 -26.55 7.13 -18.51
C SER A 213 -26.56 6.85 -17.01
N ALA A 214 -25.39 6.92 -16.37
CA ALA A 214 -25.28 6.82 -14.90
C ALA A 214 -26.04 7.95 -14.16
N LYS A 215 -26.31 9.08 -14.84
CA LYS A 215 -27.05 10.20 -14.25
C LYS A 215 -28.56 9.98 -14.25
N THR A 216 -29.07 9.21 -15.21
CA THR A 216 -30.51 9.02 -15.47
C THR A 216 -31.01 7.64 -15.02
N VAL A 217 -30.10 6.71 -14.71
CA VAL A 217 -30.45 5.39 -14.16
C VAL A 217 -31.01 5.52 -12.74
N LYS A 218 -31.98 4.67 -12.39
CA LYS A 218 -32.49 4.51 -11.03
C LYS A 218 -31.39 4.23 -10.02
N VAL A 219 -31.56 4.65 -8.77
CA VAL A 219 -30.57 4.33 -7.73
C VAL A 219 -30.69 2.88 -7.29
N CYS A 220 -29.56 2.25 -6.94
CA CYS A 220 -29.53 0.85 -6.52
C CYS A 220 -30.49 0.56 -5.35
N THR A 221 -30.69 1.53 -4.45
CA THR A 221 -31.54 1.42 -3.26
C THR A 221 -33.03 1.41 -3.55
N GLU A 222 -33.47 1.80 -4.76
CA GLU A 222 -34.88 1.65 -5.17
C GLU A 222 -35.28 0.17 -5.30
N CYS A 223 -34.34 -0.71 -5.66
CA CYS A 223 -34.59 -2.14 -5.78
C CYS A 223 -33.90 -2.97 -4.68
N HIS A 224 -32.80 -2.48 -4.12
CA HIS A 224 -32.02 -3.17 -3.10
C HIS A 224 -32.07 -2.41 -1.76
N THR A 225 -33.22 -2.49 -1.09
CA THR A 225 -33.54 -1.71 0.12
C THR A 225 -32.70 -2.10 1.34
N SER A 226 -32.18 -3.32 1.39
CA SER A 226 -31.35 -3.86 2.49
C SER A 226 -29.84 -3.84 2.22
N MET A 227 -29.41 -3.32 1.06
CA MET A 227 -28.01 -3.33 0.66
C MET A 227 -27.13 -2.46 1.57
N MET A 228 -27.69 -1.36 2.08
CA MET A 228 -26.99 -0.43 2.96
C MET A 228 -27.25 -0.80 4.41
N VAL A 229 -26.16 -1.00 5.16
CA VAL A 229 -26.25 -1.35 6.57
C VAL A 229 -26.48 -0.09 7.39
N LYS A 230 -27.64 0.00 8.05
CA LYS A 230 -28.00 1.14 8.88
C LYS A 230 -27.06 1.22 10.09
N GLY A 231 -26.61 2.44 10.42
CA GLY A 231 -25.69 2.66 11.54
C GLY A 231 -24.25 2.25 11.26
N SER A 232 -23.91 1.96 10.00
CA SER A 232 -22.52 1.62 9.68
C SER A 232 -21.57 2.78 9.89
N ARG A 233 -20.37 2.46 10.38
CA ARG A 233 -19.29 3.42 10.61
C ARG A 233 -18.78 4.03 9.30
N VAL A 234 -18.81 3.27 8.21
CA VAL A 234 -18.40 3.75 6.88
C VAL A 234 -19.61 4.33 6.18
N THR A 235 -19.55 5.62 5.87
CA THR A 235 -20.59 6.30 5.10
C THR A 235 -20.30 6.22 3.61
N ILE A 236 -21.31 5.89 2.81
CA ILE A 236 -21.18 5.77 1.37
C ILE A 236 -21.74 7.04 0.72
N GLN A 237 -21.04 7.56 -0.29
CA GLN A 237 -21.57 8.67 -1.08
C GLN A 237 -22.75 8.20 -1.94
N THR A 238 -23.95 8.64 -1.57
CA THR A 238 -25.21 8.31 -2.26
C THR A 238 -25.67 9.39 -3.24
N LYS A 239 -24.95 10.52 -3.31
CA LYS A 239 -25.27 11.67 -4.18
C LYS A 239 -24.17 11.89 -5.22
N GLY A 240 -24.51 12.55 -6.33
CA GLY A 240 -23.58 12.89 -7.40
C GLY A 240 -23.49 11.85 -8.52
N ALA A 241 -22.67 12.16 -9.54
CA ALA A 241 -22.52 11.34 -10.74
C ALA A 241 -21.83 9.98 -10.50
N ASP A 242 -21.06 9.86 -9.41
CA ASP A 242 -20.34 8.66 -9.01
C ASP A 242 -21.00 7.90 -7.84
N ARG A 243 -22.25 8.25 -7.50
CA ARG A 243 -23.02 7.61 -6.42
C ARG A 243 -23.02 6.10 -6.59
N LEU A 244 -22.56 5.37 -5.56
CA LEU A 244 -22.51 3.89 -5.55
C LEU A 244 -21.87 3.26 -6.79
N LYS A 245 -21.02 4.00 -7.53
CA LYS A 245 -20.44 3.51 -8.79
C LYS A 245 -19.09 2.86 -8.57
N TYR A 246 -18.29 3.44 -7.69
CA TYR A 246 -16.92 3.04 -7.45
C TYR A 246 -16.67 2.77 -5.97
N ALA A 247 -15.96 1.67 -5.72
CA ALA A 247 -15.25 1.41 -4.49
C ALA A 247 -13.84 2.03 -4.60
N VAL A 248 -13.33 2.54 -3.49
CA VAL A 248 -11.89 2.87 -3.36
C VAL A 248 -11.03 1.61 -3.42
N GLY A 249 -9.71 1.76 -3.54
CA GLY A 249 -8.79 0.61 -3.48
C GLY A 249 -8.95 -0.17 -2.17
N TYR A 250 -8.68 -1.47 -2.20
CA TYR A 250 -8.81 -2.36 -1.05
C TYR A 250 -7.93 -1.93 0.12
N ALA A 251 -6.70 -1.46 -0.14
CA ALA A 251 -5.83 -0.91 0.88
C ALA A 251 -6.49 0.29 1.58
N ASP A 252 -7.02 1.24 0.81
CA ASP A 252 -7.66 2.44 1.34
C ASP A 252 -8.94 2.10 2.11
N ALA A 253 -9.73 1.14 1.63
CA ALA A 253 -10.94 0.70 2.30
C ALA A 253 -10.64 0.07 3.66
N MET A 254 -9.66 -0.83 3.71
CA MET A 254 -9.25 -1.48 4.95
C MET A 254 -8.57 -0.50 5.90
N HIS A 255 -7.56 0.24 5.44
CA HIS A 255 -6.83 1.18 6.30
C HIS A 255 -7.72 2.33 6.78
N GLY A 256 -8.61 2.83 5.93
CA GLY A 256 -9.57 3.88 6.29
C GLY A 256 -10.56 3.45 7.38
N LEU A 257 -10.78 2.14 7.55
CA LEU A 257 -11.64 1.59 8.61
C LEU A 257 -10.84 1.09 9.82
N CYS A 258 -9.89 0.19 9.60
CA CYS A 258 -9.18 -0.52 10.66
C CYS A 258 -8.26 0.43 11.45
N VAL A 259 -7.46 1.26 10.79
CA VAL A 259 -6.46 2.09 11.49
C VAL A 259 -7.11 3.10 12.45
N PRO A 260 -8.14 3.88 12.05
CA PRO A 260 -8.83 4.77 12.98
C PRO A 260 -9.50 4.03 14.14
N CYS A 261 -10.18 2.92 13.87
CA CYS A 261 -10.85 2.12 14.91
C CYS A 261 -9.86 1.58 15.95
N HIS A 262 -8.73 1.01 15.49
CA HIS A 262 -7.68 0.53 16.38
C HIS A 262 -7.00 1.67 17.16
N THR A 263 -6.84 2.84 16.54
CA THR A 263 -6.31 4.04 17.22
C THR A 263 -7.22 4.50 18.34
N GLU A 264 -8.54 4.52 18.12
CA GLU A 264 -9.52 4.85 19.15
C GLU A 264 -9.52 3.83 20.28
N LYS A 265 -9.51 2.53 19.95
CA LYS A 265 -9.44 1.47 20.96
C LYS A 265 -8.16 1.56 21.78
N ALA A 266 -7.01 1.83 21.15
CA ALA A 266 -5.75 2.02 21.85
C ALA A 266 -5.81 3.17 22.87
N LYS A 267 -6.45 4.30 22.51
CA LYS A 267 -6.68 5.42 23.43
C LYS A 267 -7.62 5.03 24.58
N GLU A 268 -8.73 4.36 24.28
CA GLU A 268 -9.68 3.86 25.30
C GLU A 268 -8.97 2.94 26.32
N TYR A 269 -8.12 2.02 25.83
CA TYR A 269 -7.32 1.16 26.69
C TYR A 269 -6.30 1.96 27.51
N GLN A 270 -5.63 2.94 26.92
CA GLN A 270 -4.70 3.81 27.64
C GLN A 270 -5.41 4.61 28.74
N GLU A 271 -6.58 5.17 28.47
CA GLU A 271 -7.39 5.89 29.46
C GLU A 271 -7.83 4.97 30.60
N LYS A 272 -8.33 3.76 30.28
CA LYS A 272 -8.68 2.74 31.27
C LYS A 272 -7.49 2.32 32.12
N ARG A 273 -6.31 2.18 31.50
CA ARG A 273 -5.04 1.92 32.20
C ARG A 273 -4.69 3.02 33.19
N LEU A 274 -4.86 4.28 32.80
CA LEU A 274 -4.55 5.44 33.65
C LEU A 274 -5.61 5.68 34.74
N ALA A 275 -6.87 5.33 34.49
CA ALA A 275 -7.97 5.46 35.44
C ALA A 275 -8.05 4.31 36.46
N GLY A 276 -7.34 3.21 36.24
CA GLY A 276 -7.36 2.02 37.10
C GLY A 276 -6.69 2.22 38.47
N LYS A 277 -7.36 1.74 39.53
CA LYS A 277 -6.85 1.53 40.91
C LYS A 277 -5.57 0.68 40.94
N PRO A 278 -4.80 0.67 42.07
CA PRO A 278 -3.52 -0.04 42.17
C PRO A 278 -3.55 -1.44 41.57
N ARG A 279 -2.52 -1.73 40.79
CA ARG A 279 -2.36 -2.93 39.96
C ARG A 279 -2.25 -4.14 40.86
N ILE A 280 -3.36 -4.80 41.18
CA ILE A 280 -3.36 -5.97 42.06
C ILE A 280 -3.52 -7.24 41.22
N SER A 281 -2.62 -8.20 41.40
CA SER A 281 -2.67 -9.52 40.78
C SER A 281 -3.88 -10.34 41.31
N PRO A 282 -4.20 -11.50 40.71
CA PRO A 282 -5.23 -12.39 41.26
C PRO A 282 -4.99 -12.83 42.72
N ASP A 283 -3.75 -12.77 43.21
CA ASP A 283 -3.38 -13.14 44.58
C ASP A 283 -3.37 -11.97 45.56
N GLY A 284 -3.69 -10.74 45.12
CA GLY A 284 -3.71 -9.57 45.99
C GLY A 284 -2.40 -8.76 46.01
N SER A 285 -1.32 -9.23 45.39
CA SER A 285 -0.05 -8.51 45.34
C SER A 285 0.00 -7.40 44.29
N PRO A 286 0.73 -6.30 44.53
CA PRO A 286 0.93 -5.27 43.53
C PRO A 286 1.75 -5.81 42.35
N MET A 287 1.16 -5.84 41.16
CA MET A 287 1.86 -6.19 39.92
C MET A 287 2.81 -5.07 39.51
N THR A 288 4.00 -5.47 39.06
CA THR A 288 4.95 -4.54 38.44
C THR A 288 4.41 -4.03 37.09
N GLU A 289 4.89 -2.86 36.67
CA GLU A 289 4.61 -2.30 35.33
C GLU A 289 4.90 -3.32 34.23
N ALA A 290 6.02 -4.04 34.34
CA ALA A 290 6.48 -5.00 33.34
C ALA A 290 5.56 -6.24 33.25
N GLU A 291 5.16 -6.82 34.38
CA GLU A 291 4.26 -7.99 34.41
C GLU A 291 2.88 -7.64 33.85
N TRP A 292 2.38 -6.46 34.20
CA TRP A 292 1.10 -5.98 33.73
C TRP A 292 1.15 -5.70 32.22
N VAL A 293 2.17 -4.99 31.73
CA VAL A 293 2.40 -4.77 30.28
C VAL A 293 2.57 -6.10 29.54
N SER A 294 3.19 -7.13 30.13
CA SER A 294 3.34 -8.44 29.49
C SER A 294 2.02 -9.19 29.32
N LYS A 295 1.13 -9.14 30.33
CA LYS A 295 -0.21 -9.75 30.27
C LYS A 295 -1.14 -8.97 29.36
N GLU A 296 -1.01 -7.65 29.33
CA GLU A 296 -1.78 -6.79 28.43
C GLU A 296 -1.31 -6.94 26.97
N ARG A 297 0.00 -7.04 26.72
CA ARG A 297 0.60 -7.31 25.38
C ARG A 297 0.03 -8.55 24.70
N LEU A 298 -0.34 -9.58 25.45
CA LEU A 298 -0.99 -10.79 24.92
C LEU A 298 -2.41 -10.52 24.39
N GLN A 299 -3.06 -9.43 24.80
CA GLN A 299 -4.38 -9.02 24.31
C GLN A 299 -4.28 -8.03 23.14
N PHE A 300 -3.12 -7.44 22.86
CA PHE A 300 -2.93 -6.55 21.71
C PHE A 300 -2.74 -7.35 20.42
N CYS A 301 -3.39 -6.91 19.34
CA CYS A 301 -3.27 -7.53 18.02
C CYS A 301 -1.79 -7.53 17.58
N PRO A 302 -1.11 -8.70 17.50
CA PRO A 302 0.31 -8.76 17.16
C PRO A 302 0.62 -8.24 15.75
N THR A 303 -0.42 -8.12 14.92
CA THR A 303 -0.34 -7.72 13.52
C THR A 303 -0.30 -6.21 13.31
N CYS A 304 -0.89 -5.41 14.22
CA CYS A 304 -1.10 -3.97 14.00
C CYS A 304 -0.38 -3.06 15.00
N HIS A 305 0.03 -3.57 16.17
CA HIS A 305 0.75 -2.78 17.19
C HIS A 305 1.90 -3.58 17.83
N ARG A 306 2.84 -4.06 17.02
CA ARG A 306 4.24 -4.04 17.49
C ARG A 306 4.63 -2.57 17.41
N GLU A 307 4.78 -1.93 18.58
CA GLU A 307 5.06 -0.50 18.73
C GLU A 307 5.86 0.06 17.54
N LEU A 308 5.38 1.15 16.95
CA LEU A 308 6.13 2.03 16.05
C LEU A 308 7.37 2.68 16.73
N HIS A 309 7.90 2.07 17.78
CA HIS A 309 9.31 2.20 18.08
C HIS A 309 10.05 1.44 17.00
N TYR A 310 10.90 2.15 16.27
CA TYR A 310 11.97 1.63 15.42
C TYR A 310 12.84 0.61 16.16
N THR A 311 12.31 -0.57 16.46
CA THR A 311 13.08 -1.73 16.88
C THR A 311 13.65 -2.31 15.61
N LYS A 312 14.97 -2.45 15.57
CA LYS A 312 15.78 -2.90 14.43
C LYS A 312 15.51 -4.36 14.02
N ASP A 313 14.46 -4.98 14.56
CA ASP A 313 14.16 -6.39 14.30
C ASP A 313 13.16 -6.50 13.16
N PRO A 314 13.48 -7.26 12.10
CA PRO A 314 12.53 -7.52 11.03
C PRO A 314 11.26 -8.17 11.60
N ILE A 315 10.13 -7.83 11.00
CA ILE A 315 8.85 -8.52 11.16
C ILE A 315 9.15 -10.04 11.14
N PRO A 316 8.65 -10.86 12.08
CA PRO A 316 8.56 -12.29 11.83
C PRO A 316 7.54 -12.44 10.71
N THR A 317 8.03 -12.28 9.48
CA THR A 317 7.33 -12.71 8.29
C THR A 317 7.02 -14.17 8.59
N ILE A 318 5.74 -14.50 8.79
CA ILE A 318 5.32 -15.89 8.67
C ILE A 318 5.49 -16.15 7.17
N ILE A 319 6.72 -16.50 6.79
CA ILE A 319 7.04 -16.98 5.47
C ILE A 319 6.30 -18.30 5.39
N LEU A 320 5.12 -18.26 4.78
CA LEU A 320 4.46 -19.48 4.38
C LEU A 320 5.48 -20.24 3.53
N PRO A 321 5.72 -21.53 3.79
CA PRO A 321 6.71 -22.29 3.05
C PRO A 321 6.46 -22.10 1.55
N PRO A 322 7.52 -21.87 0.75
CA PRO A 322 7.39 -21.63 -0.67
C PRO A 322 6.54 -22.74 -1.27
N ARG A 323 5.52 -22.34 -2.01
CA ARG A 323 4.57 -23.27 -2.61
C ARG A 323 5.35 -24.14 -3.60
N GLU A 324 5.70 -25.37 -3.22
CA GLU A 324 6.17 -26.38 -4.17
C GLU A 324 5.07 -26.53 -5.23
N ARG A 325 5.29 -25.90 -6.38
CA ARG A 325 4.42 -26.04 -7.53
C ARG A 325 4.69 -27.45 -8.05
N LYS A 326 4.04 -28.46 -7.47
CA LYS A 326 4.01 -29.81 -8.04
C LYS A 326 3.33 -29.70 -9.40
N GLU A 327 4.13 -29.61 -10.45
CA GLU A 327 3.67 -29.79 -11.82
C GLU A 327 2.97 -31.16 -11.88
N GLY A 328 1.66 -31.15 -12.11
CA GLY A 328 0.83 -32.36 -12.21
C GLY A 328 0.05 -32.78 -10.96
N GLY A 329 0.17 -32.09 -9.83
CA GLY A 329 -0.63 -32.38 -8.64
C GLY A 329 -2.02 -31.75 -8.70
N VAL A 330 -3.08 -32.54 -8.89
CA VAL A 330 -4.47 -32.09 -8.66
C VAL A 330 -4.55 -31.52 -7.23
N PRO A 331 -5.10 -30.32 -7.02
CA PRO A 331 -5.24 -29.77 -5.68
C PRO A 331 -5.99 -30.74 -4.77
N LEU A 332 -5.49 -30.95 -3.54
CA LEU A 332 -6.07 -31.90 -2.57
C LEU A 332 -7.56 -31.67 -2.28
N PHE A 333 -8.07 -30.46 -2.54
CA PHE A 333 -9.48 -30.07 -2.41
C PHE A 333 -10.35 -30.39 -3.64
N LEU A 334 -9.79 -31.01 -4.69
CA LEU A 334 -10.49 -31.52 -5.87
C LEU A 334 -10.47 -33.06 -5.97
N ASP A 335 -9.91 -33.77 -4.99
CA ASP A 335 -10.06 -35.23 -4.89
C ASP A 335 -11.46 -35.55 -4.33
N MET A 336 -12.46 -35.56 -5.21
CA MET A 336 -13.84 -35.99 -4.93
C MET A 336 -13.95 -37.53 -4.86
N ARG A 337 -12.98 -38.21 -4.25
CA ARG A 337 -13.20 -39.61 -3.88
C ARG A 337 -14.22 -39.65 -2.74
N PRO A 338 -15.31 -40.42 -2.86
CA PRO A 338 -16.31 -40.54 -1.81
C PRO A 338 -15.63 -41.05 -0.54
N ALA A 339 -15.93 -40.41 0.59
CA ALA A 339 -15.50 -40.88 1.89
C ALA A 339 -15.98 -42.33 2.10
N PRO A 340 -15.17 -43.22 2.70
CA PRO A 340 -15.62 -44.57 3.04
C PRO A 340 -16.87 -44.47 3.91
N GLU A 341 -17.90 -45.25 3.54
CA GLU A 341 -19.17 -45.33 4.26
C GLU A 341 -18.91 -45.57 5.75
N ARG A 342 -19.28 -44.59 6.57
CA ARG A 342 -19.42 -44.78 8.01
C ARG A 342 -20.81 -45.34 8.27
N GLU A 343 -20.91 -46.65 8.45
CA GLU A 343 -22.01 -47.27 9.18
C GLU A 343 -22.03 -46.72 10.62
N GLY A 344 -23.19 -46.24 11.08
CA GLY A 344 -23.40 -45.95 12.50
C GLY A 344 -24.23 -44.71 12.83
N THR A 345 -25.55 -44.84 12.66
CA THR A 345 -26.63 -44.33 13.55
C THR A 345 -26.36 -43.15 14.51
N ALA A 346 -27.07 -42.05 14.30
CA ALA A 346 -27.88 -41.37 15.32
C ALA A 346 -28.93 -40.45 14.67
N ALA A 347 -30.20 -40.78 14.85
CA ALA A 347 -31.34 -40.03 14.33
C ALA A 347 -31.49 -38.68 15.05
N PHE A 348 -31.39 -37.57 14.31
CA PHE A 348 -31.71 -36.24 14.81
C PHE A 348 -33.19 -35.93 14.53
N ARG A 349 -33.97 -35.87 15.61
CA ARG A 349 -35.41 -35.58 15.63
C ARG A 349 -35.64 -34.13 15.17
N GLN A 350 -36.27 -33.94 14.01
CA GLN A 350 -36.79 -32.63 13.61
C GLN A 350 -38.07 -32.31 14.39
N THR A 351 -38.02 -31.29 15.22
CA THR A 351 -39.22 -30.69 15.84
C THR A 351 -39.92 -29.79 14.82
N HIS A 352 -41.17 -30.13 14.52
CA HIS A 352 -42.13 -29.33 13.75
C HIS A 352 -42.26 -27.90 14.29
N LEU A 353 -42.13 -26.90 13.41
CA LEU A 353 -42.60 -25.53 13.65
C LEU A 353 -44.06 -25.41 13.13
N PRO A 354 -44.97 -24.77 13.88
CA PRO A 354 -46.35 -24.56 13.44
C PRO A 354 -46.47 -23.41 12.42
N GLY A 355 -47.35 -23.62 11.45
CA GLY A 355 -47.56 -22.76 10.29
C GLY A 355 -48.03 -21.34 10.62
N ARG A 356 -47.50 -20.40 9.83
CA ARG A 356 -47.89 -18.99 9.80
C ARG A 356 -49.14 -18.85 8.93
N LYS A 357 -50.24 -18.34 9.49
CA LYS A 357 -51.40 -17.85 8.74
C LYS A 357 -51.07 -16.48 8.15
N GLU A 358 -51.28 -16.31 6.86
CA GLU A 358 -51.28 -15.02 6.15
C GLU A 358 -52.62 -14.28 6.38
N PRO A 359 -52.61 -12.94 6.48
CA PRO A 359 -53.69 -12.10 5.99
C PRO A 359 -53.45 -11.65 4.53
#